data_AF-A0A5B8CXJ0-F1
#
_entry.id   AF-A0A5B8CXJ0-F1
#
_cell.length_a   1.000
_cell.length_b   1.000
_cell.length_c   1.000
_cell.angle_alpha   90.00
_cell.angle_beta   90.00
_cell.angle_gamma   90.00
#
_symmetry.space_group_name_H-M   'P 1'
#
loop_
_entity.id
_entity.type
_entity.pdbx_description
1 polymer ?
#
loop_
_entity_poly.entity_id
_entity_poly.type
_entity_poly.pdbx_seq_one_letter_code
_entity_poly.pdbx_strand_id
1 'polypeptide(L)'
;MLNVDSDSEAGTQYFEVNDVVRSGFSGSSDVYIAYAFPSNLTPITVMSPVYRAGRTFTSVQHRALKYDTLANKALNGTNYLDLPTANSVTSATSGEPTGISATTTASTTSATQDAVVNSNHVDFTMDAVYQDDDGSTNAYSAIAYVEASCSAVPTEQAGAIRLRQTGQENATLKAIDMTGYAIGTP
;
A
#
# COMPACT_ATOMS: atom_id res chain seq x y z
N MET A 1 17.16 4.61 -9.95
CA MET A 1 15.69 4.61 -10.04
C MET A 1 15.33 3.55 -11.06
N LEU A 2 14.60 2.51 -10.66
CA LEU A 2 14.09 1.49 -11.57
C LEU A 2 12.58 1.68 -11.58
N ASN A 3 12.06 2.31 -12.64
CA ASN A 3 10.62 2.42 -12.81
C ASN A 3 10.15 1.14 -13.51
N VAL A 4 9.36 0.34 -12.83
CA VAL A 4 8.73 -0.85 -13.42
C VAL A 4 7.28 -0.48 -13.67
N ASP A 5 7.01 0.01 -14.87
CA ASP A 5 5.65 0.17 -15.33
C ASP A 5 5.11 -1.21 -15.74
N SER A 6 4.17 -1.74 -14.95
CA SER A 6 3.44 -2.96 -15.30
C SER A 6 2.27 -2.68 -16.25
N ASP A 7 2.01 -1.42 -16.58
CA ASP A 7 1.07 -1.00 -17.60
C ASP A 7 1.78 -0.88 -18.96
N SER A 8 1.22 -1.51 -19.99
CA SER A 8 1.79 -1.47 -21.35
C SER A 8 1.24 -0.32 -22.20
N GLU A 9 0.34 0.49 -21.65
CA GLU A 9 -0.34 1.57 -22.38
C GLU A 9 0.56 2.78 -22.64
N ALA A 10 0.58 3.25 -23.89
CA ALA A 10 1.33 4.43 -24.28
C ALA A 10 0.55 5.72 -24.00
N GLY A 11 1.21 6.75 -23.47
CA GLY A 11 0.62 8.09 -23.29
C GLY A 11 0.82 8.67 -21.90
N THR A 12 -0.04 9.62 -21.51
CA THR A 12 -0.08 10.13 -20.14
C THR A 12 -0.76 9.10 -19.26
N GLN A 13 -0.03 8.60 -18.27
CA GLN A 13 -0.56 7.68 -17.28
C GLN A 13 -0.68 8.38 -15.94
N TYR A 14 -1.78 8.11 -15.24
CA TYR A 14 -1.96 8.49 -13.86
C TYR A 14 -1.44 7.37 -12.95
N PHE A 15 -0.93 7.79 -11.80
CA PHE A 15 -0.41 6.91 -10.75
C PHE A 15 -0.93 7.41 -9.42
N GLU A 16 -1.89 6.67 -8.88
CA GLU A 16 -2.47 6.89 -7.57
C GLU A 16 -1.75 5.98 -6.57
N VAL A 17 -1.17 6.60 -5.53
CA VAL A 17 -0.42 5.86 -4.52
C VAL A 17 -1.36 5.40 -3.42
N ASN A 18 -1.80 4.15 -3.49
CA ASN A 18 -2.58 3.53 -2.42
C ASN A 18 -1.79 2.52 -1.59
N ASP A 19 -0.48 2.49 -1.82
CA ASP A 19 0.41 1.67 -1.02
C ASP A 19 1.87 2.17 -1.01
N VAL A 20 2.47 2.14 0.18
CA VAL A 20 3.83 2.61 0.44
C VAL A 20 4.63 1.61 1.26
N VAL A 21 5.73 1.12 0.67
CA VAL A 21 6.69 0.22 1.34
C VAL A 21 7.99 0.97 1.66
N ARG A 22 8.45 0.77 2.89
CA ARG A 22 9.80 1.10 3.37
C ARG A 22 10.60 -0.19 3.55
N SER A 23 11.83 -0.22 3.07
CA SER A 23 12.71 -1.39 3.16
C SER A 23 14.02 -1.07 3.88
N GLY A 24 14.78 -2.10 4.22
CA GLY A 24 16.10 -1.98 4.85
C GLY A 24 16.08 -2.27 6.35
N PHE A 25 15.12 -3.08 6.79
CA PHE A 25 14.93 -3.45 8.20
C PHE A 25 15.38 -4.88 8.51
N SER A 26 15.97 -5.58 7.54
CA SER A 26 16.43 -6.95 7.73
C SER A 26 17.41 -7.02 8.90
N GLY A 27 17.16 -7.93 9.84
CA GLY A 27 17.98 -8.09 11.04
C GLY A 27 17.69 -7.09 12.17
N SER A 28 16.80 -6.10 11.97
CA SER A 28 16.32 -5.29 13.08
C SER A 28 15.34 -6.10 13.94
N SER A 29 15.63 -6.23 15.24
CA SER A 29 14.74 -6.85 16.22
C SER A 29 13.53 -5.96 16.52
N ASP A 30 13.72 -4.64 16.48
CA ASP A 30 12.73 -3.66 16.88
C ASP A 30 12.41 -2.73 15.70
N VAL A 31 11.18 -2.84 15.22
CA VAL A 31 10.60 -1.96 14.20
C VAL A 31 9.22 -1.57 14.69
N TYR A 32 9.05 -0.30 15.01
CA TYR A 32 7.80 0.29 15.43
C TYR A 32 7.22 1.09 14.28
N ILE A 33 5.90 1.08 14.19
CA ILE A 33 5.17 1.85 13.20
C ILE A 33 4.12 2.69 13.90
N ALA A 34 3.88 3.86 13.35
CA ALA A 34 2.76 4.70 13.75
C ALA A 34 2.13 5.30 12.51
N TYR A 35 0.84 5.61 12.61
CA TYR A 35 0.15 6.44 11.63
C TYR A 35 -0.64 7.48 12.40
N ALA A 36 -0.63 8.70 11.91
CA ALA A 36 -1.20 9.84 12.62
C ALA A 36 -2.36 10.45 11.84
N PHE A 37 -3.39 10.79 12.62
CA PHE A 37 -4.41 11.75 12.24
C PHE A 37 -4.15 13.01 13.09
N PRO A 38 -3.65 14.11 12.52
CA PRO A 38 -3.38 15.31 13.27
C PRO A 38 -4.65 15.75 14.00
N SER A 39 -4.60 15.81 15.34
CA SER A 39 -5.77 16.09 16.17
C SER A 39 -6.34 17.51 15.97
N ASN A 40 -5.56 18.40 15.36
CA ASN A 40 -5.97 19.74 14.94
C ASN A 40 -6.73 19.77 13.60
N LEU A 41 -6.79 18.66 12.87
CA LEU A 41 -7.64 18.49 11.69
C LEU A 41 -8.97 17.90 12.15
N THR A 42 -9.81 18.74 12.74
CA THR A 42 -11.21 18.40 13.01
C THR A 42 -12.12 18.93 11.91
N PRO A 43 -13.06 18.11 11.42
CA PRO A 43 -13.30 16.72 11.80
C PRO A 43 -12.29 15.75 11.17
N ILE A 44 -11.95 14.66 11.88
CA ILE A 44 -11.09 13.54 11.41
C ILE A 44 -11.56 12.99 10.03
N THR A 45 -12.78 13.30 9.63
CA THR A 45 -13.37 12.97 8.32
C THR A 45 -12.69 13.65 7.12
N VAL A 46 -11.69 14.51 7.31
CA VAL A 46 -10.92 15.10 6.20
C VAL A 46 -9.63 14.35 5.87
N MET A 47 -9.29 13.29 6.61
CA MET A 47 -8.10 12.46 6.39
C MET A 47 -8.48 11.10 5.81
N SER A 48 -7.78 10.65 4.76
CA SER A 48 -7.90 9.27 4.25
C SER A 48 -7.23 8.29 5.24
N PRO A 49 -7.83 7.13 5.54
CA PRO A 49 -7.32 6.21 6.54
C PRO A 49 -6.09 5.41 6.06
N VAL A 50 -5.33 4.87 7.02
CA VAL A 50 -4.47 3.71 6.77
C VAL A 50 -5.32 2.46 6.96
N TYR A 51 -5.53 1.71 5.88
CA TYR A 51 -6.32 0.47 5.89
C TYR A 51 -5.54 -0.69 6.51
N ARG A 52 -4.23 -0.73 6.27
CA ARG A 52 -3.34 -1.76 6.81
C ARG A 52 -1.94 -1.22 7.02
N ALA A 53 -1.29 -1.70 8.07
CA ALA A 53 0.16 -1.54 8.21
C ALA A 53 0.78 -2.85 8.72
N GLY A 54 1.93 -3.25 8.20
CA GLY A 54 2.54 -4.52 8.58
C GLY A 54 3.90 -4.82 7.96
N ARG A 55 4.47 -5.96 8.36
CA ARG A 55 5.77 -6.45 7.91
C ARG A 55 5.61 -7.27 6.63
N THR A 56 5.28 -6.65 5.51
CA THR A 56 5.11 -7.32 4.22
C THR A 56 5.88 -6.61 3.13
N PHE A 57 6.29 -7.34 2.08
CA PHE A 57 6.88 -6.71 0.89
C PHE A 57 5.82 -6.13 -0.05
N THR A 58 4.63 -6.70 0.00
CA THR A 58 3.50 -6.33 -0.82
C THR A 58 2.24 -6.36 0.04
N SER A 59 1.29 -5.46 -0.18
CA SER A 59 -0.04 -5.47 0.41
C SER A 59 -0.96 -6.18 -0.54
N VAL A 60 -1.88 -6.96 0.02
CA VAL A 60 -3.03 -7.40 -0.77
C VAL A 60 -3.90 -6.19 -1.05
N GLN A 61 -4.43 -6.11 -2.26
CA GLN A 61 -5.39 -5.10 -2.62
C GLN A 61 -6.50 -5.07 -1.56
N HIS A 62 -6.71 -3.93 -0.91
CA HIS A 62 -7.83 -3.79 0.00
C HIS A 62 -9.08 -3.44 -0.80
N ARG A 63 -10.18 -4.15 -0.57
CA ARG A 63 -11.44 -3.86 -1.26
C ARG A 63 -12.66 -4.29 -0.46
N ALA A 64 -13.60 -3.35 -0.30
CA ALA A 64 -14.91 -3.64 0.23
C ALA A 64 -15.73 -4.55 -0.72
N LEU A 65 -16.72 -5.25 -0.20
CA LEU A 65 -17.62 -6.09 -0.99
C LEU A 65 -18.31 -5.29 -2.09
N LYS A 66 -18.75 -4.07 -1.75
CA LYS A 66 -19.36 -3.10 -2.67
C LYS A 66 -19.42 -1.71 -2.02
N TYR A 67 -19.27 -0.65 -2.80
CA TYR A 67 -19.25 0.73 -2.29
C TYR A 67 -20.64 1.40 -2.24
N ASP A 68 -21.73 0.64 -2.06
CA ASP A 68 -23.11 1.16 -2.15
C ASP A 68 -23.79 1.40 -0.79
N THR A 69 -23.51 0.59 0.22
CA THR A 69 -24.12 0.68 1.55
C THR A 69 -23.07 0.56 2.65
N LEU A 70 -23.33 1.10 3.83
CA LEU A 70 -22.42 0.96 4.98
C LEU A 70 -22.18 -0.51 5.34
N ALA A 71 -23.20 -1.36 5.21
CA ALA A 71 -23.07 -2.79 5.47
C ALA A 71 -22.11 -3.47 4.48
N ASN A 72 -22.20 -3.16 3.19
CA ASN A 72 -21.31 -3.72 2.18
C ASN A 72 -19.89 -3.13 2.25
N LYS A 73 -19.75 -1.87 2.65
CA LYS A 73 -18.44 -1.22 2.88
C LYS A 73 -17.67 -1.81 4.06
N ALA A 74 -18.37 -2.43 5.01
CA ALA A 74 -17.77 -3.06 6.19
C ALA A 74 -17.36 -4.52 5.98
N LEU A 75 -17.65 -5.10 4.81
CA LEU A 75 -17.29 -6.46 4.45
C LEU A 75 -16.21 -6.43 3.37
N ASN A 76 -15.29 -7.39 3.39
CA ASN A 76 -14.36 -7.57 2.29
C ASN A 76 -15.05 -8.13 1.05
N GLY A 77 -14.48 -7.86 -0.11
CA GLY A 77 -14.77 -8.60 -1.34
C GLY A 77 -14.60 -10.11 -1.13
N THR A 78 -15.33 -10.90 -1.93
CA THR A 78 -15.19 -12.35 -1.86
C THR A 78 -13.76 -12.76 -2.19
N ASN A 79 -13.12 -13.52 -1.28
CA ASN A 79 -11.70 -13.94 -1.33
C ASN A 79 -10.65 -12.83 -1.17
N TYR A 80 -11.03 -11.61 -0.83
CA TYR A 80 -10.08 -10.58 -0.40
C TYR A 80 -9.67 -10.83 1.06
N LEU A 81 -8.40 -10.62 1.37
CA LEU A 81 -7.83 -10.90 2.70
C LEU A 81 -7.57 -9.61 3.48
N ASP A 82 -7.89 -9.61 4.78
CA ASP A 82 -7.48 -8.53 5.70
C ASP A 82 -6.02 -8.66 6.10
N LEU A 83 -5.55 -9.90 6.25
CA LEU A 83 -4.23 -10.23 6.75
C LEU A 83 -3.49 -11.12 5.77
N PRO A 84 -2.16 -10.95 5.65
CA PRO A 84 -1.30 -11.88 4.93
C PRO A 84 -1.42 -13.31 5.49
N THR A 85 -1.58 -14.30 4.62
CA THR A 85 -1.60 -15.73 4.96
C THR A 85 -0.51 -16.56 4.26
N ALA A 86 0.22 -15.98 3.31
CA ALA A 86 1.22 -16.70 2.52
C ALA A 86 2.55 -16.84 3.27
N ASN A 87 3.15 -18.03 3.13
CA ASN A 87 4.45 -18.37 3.72
C ASN A 87 5.62 -18.27 2.73
N SER A 88 5.39 -17.92 1.46
CA SER A 88 6.46 -17.82 0.43
C SER A 88 6.14 -16.81 -0.67
N VAL A 89 7.14 -16.02 -1.08
CA VAL A 89 7.02 -14.96 -2.09
C VAL A 89 7.16 -15.52 -3.49
N THR A 90 6.16 -15.33 -4.34
CA THR A 90 6.28 -15.58 -5.79
C THR A 90 6.01 -14.34 -6.65
N SER A 91 5.39 -13.27 -6.11
CA SER A 91 5.10 -12.04 -6.88
C SER A 91 5.61 -10.78 -6.20
N ALA A 92 6.09 -9.83 -7.02
CA ALA A 92 6.55 -8.50 -6.59
C ALA A 92 5.38 -7.53 -6.30
N THR A 93 4.17 -7.85 -6.79
CA THR A 93 2.95 -7.08 -6.59
C THR A 93 1.77 -8.05 -6.47
N SER A 94 0.97 -7.90 -5.42
CA SER A 94 -0.26 -8.66 -5.15
C SER A 94 -1.49 -7.84 -5.55
N GLY A 95 -2.56 -8.51 -5.97
CA GLY A 95 -3.79 -7.85 -6.40
C GLY A 95 -4.38 -8.39 -7.71
N GLU A 96 -5.62 -7.97 -8.01
CA GLU A 96 -6.20 -8.14 -9.34
C GLU A 96 -5.53 -7.17 -10.32
N PRO A 97 -5.13 -7.64 -11.52
CA PRO A 97 -4.37 -6.82 -12.47
C PRO A 97 -5.21 -5.72 -13.15
N THR A 98 -6.53 -5.92 -13.18
CA THR A 98 -7.50 -4.99 -13.77
C THR A 98 -8.40 -4.46 -12.67
N GLY A 99 -8.59 -3.15 -12.64
CA GLY A 99 -9.48 -2.54 -11.66
C GLY A 99 -10.94 -2.96 -11.83
N ILE A 100 -11.65 -2.94 -10.71
CA ILE A 100 -13.06 -3.33 -10.62
C ILE A 100 -13.89 -2.07 -10.33
N SER A 101 -14.96 -1.84 -11.10
CA SER A 101 -15.89 -0.72 -10.88
C SER A 101 -16.45 -0.71 -9.45
N ALA A 102 -16.57 0.47 -8.84
CA ALA A 102 -17.10 0.66 -7.48
C ALA A 102 -18.52 0.08 -7.29
N THR A 103 -19.31 -0.01 -8.36
CA THR A 103 -20.67 -0.59 -8.33
C THR A 103 -20.71 -2.10 -8.48
N THR A 104 -19.58 -2.74 -8.81
CA THR A 104 -19.49 -4.19 -9.00
C THR A 104 -19.19 -4.86 -7.67
N THR A 105 -19.92 -5.94 -7.35
CA THR A 105 -19.59 -6.80 -6.21
C THR A 105 -18.19 -7.36 -6.39
N ALA A 106 -17.29 -7.02 -5.47
CA ALA A 106 -15.90 -7.43 -5.51
C ALA A 106 -15.77 -8.94 -5.27
N SER A 107 -15.09 -9.62 -6.18
CA SER A 107 -14.68 -11.01 -6.04
C SER A 107 -13.34 -11.20 -6.73
N THR A 108 -12.48 -12.03 -6.15
CA THR A 108 -11.17 -12.37 -6.70
C THR A 108 -10.98 -13.89 -6.69
N THR A 109 -10.22 -14.39 -7.67
CA THR A 109 -9.70 -15.76 -7.67
C THR A 109 -8.19 -15.78 -7.84
N SER A 110 -7.53 -14.61 -7.82
CA SER A 110 -6.11 -14.52 -8.06
C SER A 110 -5.32 -15.11 -6.89
N ALA A 111 -4.40 -16.03 -7.19
CA ALA A 111 -3.43 -16.53 -6.22
C ALA A 111 -2.49 -15.43 -5.70
N THR A 112 -2.54 -14.23 -6.30
CA THR A 112 -1.79 -13.06 -5.88
C THR A 112 -2.55 -12.17 -4.90
N GLN A 113 -3.74 -12.52 -4.41
CA GLN A 113 -4.42 -11.79 -3.31
C GLN A 113 -3.95 -12.22 -1.93
N ASP A 114 -2.65 -12.46 -1.81
CA ASP A 114 -1.99 -12.77 -0.57
C ASP A 114 -0.63 -12.05 -0.52
N ALA A 115 -0.12 -11.82 0.68
CA ALA A 115 1.14 -11.20 0.96
C ALA A 115 1.97 -12.10 1.87
N VAL A 116 3.29 -11.91 1.83
CA VAL A 116 4.21 -12.69 2.66
C VAL A 116 4.81 -11.78 3.70
N VAL A 117 4.78 -12.26 4.94
CA VAL A 117 5.44 -11.57 6.04
C VAL A 117 6.95 -11.55 5.77
N ASN A 118 7.53 -10.35 5.80
CA ASN A 118 8.93 -10.12 5.48
C ASN A 118 9.55 -9.13 6.49
N SER A 119 10.63 -9.56 7.13
CA SER A 119 11.34 -8.77 8.14
C SER A 119 12.16 -7.60 7.58
N ASN A 120 12.31 -7.49 6.27
CA ASN A 120 13.02 -6.38 5.65
C ASN A 120 12.12 -5.18 5.34
N HIS A 121 10.80 -5.37 5.35
CA HIS A 121 9.85 -4.40 4.82
C HIS A 121 8.82 -3.97 5.86
N VAL A 122 8.37 -2.73 5.73
CA VAL A 122 7.18 -2.20 6.38
C VAL A 122 6.32 -1.63 5.28
N ASP A 123 5.06 -2.02 5.26
CA ASP A 123 4.10 -1.71 4.22
C ASP A 123 2.89 -1.01 4.82
N PHE A 124 2.42 0.03 4.15
CA PHE A 124 1.22 0.79 4.51
C PHE A 124 0.27 0.82 3.32
N THR A 125 -0.88 0.17 3.46
CA THR A 125 -2.01 0.33 2.55
C THR A 125 -2.79 1.56 3.00
N MET A 126 -2.83 2.58 2.17
CA MET A 126 -3.40 3.89 2.46
C MET A 126 -3.98 4.48 1.17
N ASP A 127 -4.43 5.72 1.18
CA ASP A 127 -4.78 6.42 -0.06
C ASP A 127 -4.11 7.81 -0.08
N ALA A 128 -3.45 8.09 -1.21
CA ALA A 128 -2.80 9.35 -1.51
C ALA A 128 -3.77 10.30 -2.23
N VAL A 129 -4.38 11.21 -1.49
CA VAL A 129 -5.50 12.04 -1.96
C VAL A 129 -5.09 13.20 -2.89
N TYR A 130 -3.82 13.31 -3.29
CA TYR A 130 -3.36 14.39 -4.17
C TYR A 130 -3.65 14.05 -5.63
N GLN A 131 -4.60 14.78 -6.23
CA GLN A 131 -5.07 14.51 -7.60
C GLN A 131 -5.55 13.06 -7.80
N ASP A 132 -6.29 12.58 -6.80
CA ASP A 132 -7.08 11.36 -6.90
C ASP A 132 -7.98 11.39 -8.15
N ASP A 133 -7.89 10.35 -8.97
CA ASP A 133 -8.42 10.30 -10.34
C ASP A 133 -9.92 10.04 -10.39
N ASP A 134 -10.51 9.47 -9.34
CA ASP A 134 -11.96 9.41 -9.16
C ASP A 134 -12.51 10.46 -8.18
N GLY A 135 -11.60 11.16 -7.50
CA GLY A 135 -11.84 12.34 -6.69
C GLY A 135 -11.93 12.03 -5.21
N SER A 136 -10.99 12.57 -4.44
CA SER A 136 -10.96 12.26 -3.01
C SER A 136 -12.04 12.99 -2.23
N THR A 137 -12.73 12.24 -1.36
CA THR A 137 -13.62 12.83 -0.35
C THR A 137 -12.85 13.40 0.84
N ASN A 138 -11.54 13.14 0.94
CA ASN A 138 -10.67 13.58 2.01
C ASN A 138 -9.66 14.61 1.48
N ALA A 139 -9.39 15.65 2.27
CA ALA A 139 -8.46 16.71 1.89
C ALA A 139 -6.99 16.36 2.15
N TYR A 140 -6.73 15.32 2.96
CA TYR A 140 -5.38 14.94 3.38
C TYR A 140 -5.19 13.43 3.42
N SER A 141 -4.00 12.97 3.08
CA SER A 141 -3.58 11.58 3.28
C SER A 141 -3.14 11.33 4.72
N ALA A 142 -3.18 10.07 5.14
CA ALA A 142 -2.54 9.64 6.37
C ALA A 142 -1.03 9.94 6.37
N ILE A 143 -0.50 10.23 7.56
CA ILE A 143 0.94 10.34 7.78
C ILE A 143 1.43 9.04 8.41
N ALA A 144 2.36 8.37 7.76
CA ALA A 144 2.98 7.13 8.23
C ALA A 144 4.38 7.37 8.80
N TYR A 145 4.72 6.67 9.88
CA TYR A 145 6.00 6.72 10.58
C TYR A 145 6.54 5.31 10.74
N VAL A 146 7.86 5.17 10.57
CA VAL A 146 8.60 3.95 10.90
C VAL A 146 9.77 4.35 11.77
N GLU A 147 9.88 3.70 12.94
CA GLU A 147 10.99 3.82 13.86
C GLU A 147 11.68 2.46 13.95
N ALA A 148 13.00 2.45 13.83
CA ALA A 148 13.80 1.25 14.04
C ALA A 148 15.18 1.64 14.57
N SER A 149 15.84 0.68 15.23
CA SER A 149 17.24 0.80 15.59
C SER A 149 18.10 1.11 14.36
N CYS A 150 19.05 2.03 14.50
CA CYS A 150 19.86 2.50 13.39
C CYS A 150 21.29 2.83 13.80
N SER A 151 22.19 2.80 12.81
CA SER A 151 23.52 3.41 12.95
C SER A 151 23.42 4.92 12.78
N ALA A 152 24.37 5.68 13.34
CA ALA A 152 24.37 7.14 13.26
C ALA A 152 24.46 7.70 11.81
N VAL A 153 24.79 6.86 10.82
CA VAL A 153 24.88 7.24 9.41
C VAL A 153 23.98 6.33 8.58
N PRO A 154 22.84 6.84 8.08
CA PRO A 154 22.01 6.06 7.17
C PRO A 154 22.75 5.77 5.87
N THR A 155 22.49 4.62 5.27
CA THR A 155 23.12 4.22 3.99
C THR A 155 22.08 4.22 2.89
N GLU A 156 22.48 4.63 1.69
CA GLU A 156 21.61 4.52 0.53
C GLU A 156 21.43 3.05 0.15
N GLN A 157 20.17 2.66 -0.04
CA GLN A 157 19.80 1.33 -0.49
C GLN A 157 18.83 1.45 -1.66
N ALA A 158 19.16 0.76 -2.76
CA ALA A 158 18.27 0.64 -3.91
C ALA A 158 16.99 -0.12 -3.51
N GLY A 159 15.83 0.38 -3.92
CA GLY A 159 14.54 -0.22 -3.57
C GLY A 159 14.15 -0.06 -2.09
N ALA A 160 14.77 0.91 -1.38
CA ALA A 160 14.41 1.21 0.00
C ALA A 160 13.02 1.84 0.13
N ILE A 161 12.49 2.40 -0.96
CA ILE A 161 11.14 2.95 -1.04
C ILE A 161 10.47 2.35 -2.26
N ARG A 162 9.25 1.84 -2.08
CA ARG A 162 8.39 1.43 -3.17
C ARG A 162 7.01 2.08 -2.99
N LEU A 163 6.51 2.69 -4.05
CA LEU A 163 5.14 3.21 -4.14
C LEU A 163 4.36 2.31 -5.08
N ARG A 164 3.09 2.02 -4.78
CA ARG A 164 2.26 1.19 -5.64
C ARG A 164 0.84 1.71 -5.78
N GLN A 165 0.25 1.33 -6.90
CA GLN A 165 -1.16 1.36 -7.20
C GLN A 165 -1.64 -0.09 -7.25
N THR A 166 -2.57 -0.46 -6.37
CA THR A 166 -2.98 -1.87 -6.15
C THR A 166 -4.26 -2.26 -6.90
N GLY A 167 -4.63 -1.52 -7.94
CA GLY A 167 -5.77 -1.83 -8.80
C GLY A 167 -7.14 -1.48 -8.21
N GLN A 168 -7.17 -0.59 -7.22
CA GLN A 168 -8.42 -0.01 -6.71
C GLN A 168 -9.15 0.75 -7.85
N GLU A 169 -10.49 0.77 -7.82
CA GLU A 169 -11.35 1.63 -8.67
C GLU A 169 -10.94 1.85 -10.15
N ASN A 170 -10.96 0.76 -10.96
CA ASN A 170 -10.57 0.75 -12.39
C ASN A 170 -9.08 1.01 -12.69
N ALA A 171 -8.23 1.19 -11.69
CA ALA A 171 -6.81 1.35 -11.88
C ALA A 171 -6.11 0.01 -12.21
N THR A 172 -5.00 0.05 -12.92
CA THR A 172 -4.11 -1.11 -13.16
C THR A 172 -3.06 -1.21 -12.06
N LEU A 173 -2.41 -2.37 -11.92
CA LEU A 173 -1.26 -2.48 -11.00
C LEU A 173 -0.10 -1.66 -11.54
N LYS A 174 0.52 -0.83 -10.69
CA LYS A 174 1.73 -0.05 -11.01
C LYS A 174 2.67 0.00 -9.81
N ALA A 175 3.97 0.07 -10.06
CA ALA A 175 4.97 0.20 -8.99
C ALA A 175 6.14 1.11 -9.39
N ILE A 176 6.58 1.93 -8.44
CA ILE A 176 7.78 2.76 -8.60
C ILE A 176 8.76 2.40 -7.49
N ASP A 177 9.95 1.92 -7.88
CA ASP A 177 11.05 1.61 -6.97
C ASP A 177 12.09 2.73 -6.95
N MET A 178 12.35 3.24 -5.75
CA MET A 178 13.28 4.33 -5.52
C MET A 178 14.39 3.91 -4.57
N THR A 179 15.57 4.48 -4.82
CA THR A 179 16.63 4.50 -3.81
C THR A 179 16.15 5.35 -2.64
N GLY A 180 16.43 4.88 -1.44
CA GLY A 180 16.19 5.64 -0.22
C GLY A 180 17.25 5.31 0.80
N TYR A 181 17.13 5.94 1.97
CA TYR A 181 18.01 5.67 3.08
C TYR A 181 17.45 4.52 3.92
N ALA A 182 18.20 3.42 3.97
CA ALA A 182 17.99 2.37 4.94
C ALA A 182 18.77 2.72 6.20
N ILE A 183 18.20 2.40 7.35
CA ILE A 183 18.68 2.92 8.63
C ILE A 183 19.96 2.20 9.13
N GLY A 184 20.53 1.30 8.31
CA GLY A 184 21.72 0.52 8.61
C GLY A 184 21.43 -0.54 9.66
N THR A 185 21.94 -1.76 9.47
CA THR A 185 21.99 -2.74 10.56
C THR A 185 22.94 -2.23 11.65
N PRO A 186 22.55 -2.24 12.94
CA PRO A 186 23.48 -2.01 14.04
C PRO A 186 24.74 -2.87 13.98
#